data_AF-A0A8D8SZH9-F1
#
_entry.id   AF-A0A8D8SZH9-F1
#
_cell.length_a   1.000
_cell.length_b   1.000
_cell.length_c   1.000
_cell.angle_alpha   90.00
_cell.angle_beta   90.00
_cell.angle_gamma   90.00
#
_symmetry.space_group_name_H-M   'P 1'
#
loop_
_entity.id
_entity.type
_entity.pdbx_description
1 polymer ?
#
loop_
_entity_poly.entity_id
_entity_poly.type
_entity_poly.pdbx_seq_one_letter_code
_entity_poly.pdbx_strand_id
1 'polypeptide(L)'
;MGGNKSSMDGNKSTMGGNKSTMGGNESSMSGNKYTMGGNKSTMGGNKSTMGGNKSTMSGNESSMSGNKCTMGGNKSTMGGNKSSMSGNKYTMGGNKSTMGGNKSSMSGNKYTMGGNKSTMGGNKSTMG
;
A
#
# COMPACT_ATOMS: atom_id res chain seq x y z
N MET A 1 -23.85 17.49 -0.59
CA MET A 1 -24.21 16.09 -0.92
C MET A 1 -23.39 15.17 -0.04
N GLY A 2 -24.02 14.60 0.98
CA GLY A 2 -23.38 13.78 2.00
C GLY A 2 -22.78 12.51 1.39
N GLY A 3 -21.51 12.25 1.68
CA GLY A 3 -20.83 11.06 1.19
C GLY A 3 -21.44 9.82 1.83
N ASN A 4 -21.98 8.92 1.00
CA ASN A 4 -22.40 7.58 1.40
C ASN A 4 -21.27 6.92 2.20
N LYS A 5 -21.51 6.77 3.51
CA LYS A 5 -20.67 6.01 4.42
C LYS A 5 -21.15 4.57 4.39
N SER A 6 -20.32 3.65 3.92
CA SER A 6 -20.68 2.24 3.80
C SER A 6 -19.71 1.35 4.56
N SER A 7 -20.21 0.29 5.21
CA SER A 7 -19.42 -0.73 5.92
C SER A 7 -19.90 -2.12 5.53
N MET A 8 -18.99 -3.05 5.26
CA MET A 8 -19.33 -4.44 4.92
C MET A 8 -18.23 -5.38 5.39
N ASP A 9 -18.63 -6.47 6.04
CA ASP A 9 -17.75 -7.57 6.41
C ASP A 9 -18.26 -8.86 5.78
N GLY A 10 -17.36 -9.66 5.21
CA GLY A 10 -17.74 -10.93 4.57
C GLY A 10 -16.55 -11.72 4.06
N ASN A 11 -16.76 -13.00 3.75
CA ASN A 11 -15.69 -13.86 3.23
C ASN A 11 -15.21 -13.36 1.85
N LYS A 12 -16.13 -12.86 1.02
CA LYS A 12 -15.88 -12.21 -0.25
C LYS A 12 -16.75 -10.96 -0.39
N SER A 13 -16.13 -9.79 -0.54
CA SER A 13 -16.85 -8.52 -0.51
C SER A 13 -16.29 -7.50 -1.51
N THR A 14 -17.20 -6.77 -2.16
CA THR A 14 -16.86 -5.68 -3.09
C THR A 14 -17.69 -4.45 -2.76
N MET A 15 -17.07 -3.27 -2.66
CA MET A 15 -17.77 -2.03 -2.34
C MET A 15 -17.16 -0.81 -3.03
N GLY A 16 -18.01 0.04 -3.59
CA GLY A 16 -17.65 1.38 -4.06
C GLY A 16 -18.27 2.46 -3.18
N GLY A 17 -17.72 3.66 -3.17
CA GLY A 17 -18.29 4.77 -2.39
C GLY A 17 -17.47 6.05 -2.43
N ASN A 18 -17.74 6.95 -1.49
CA ASN A 18 -16.87 8.10 -1.22
C ASN A 18 -16.11 7.93 0.10
N LYS A 19 -16.71 7.24 1.07
CA LYS A 19 -16.10 6.91 2.36
C LYS A 19 -16.55 5.53 2.82
N SER A 20 -15.66 4.54 2.81
CA SER A 20 -16.07 3.17 3.15
C SER A 20 -15.05 2.40 3.98
N THR A 21 -15.53 1.40 4.71
CA THR A 21 -14.72 0.46 5.48
C THR A 21 -15.12 -0.96 5.09
N MET A 22 -14.15 -1.86 4.90
CA MET A 22 -14.43 -3.26 4.52
C MET A 22 -13.45 -4.23 5.15
N GLY A 23 -13.97 -5.32 5.69
CA GLY A 23 -13.21 -6.46 6.20
C GLY A 23 -13.55 -7.75 5.47
N GLY A 24 -12.58 -8.64 5.28
CA GLY A 24 -12.86 -9.96 4.70
C GLY A 24 -11.65 -10.79 4.34
N ASN A 25 -11.89 -12.04 3.95
CA ASN A 25 -10.82 -12.90 3.44
C ASN A 25 -10.38 -12.47 2.03
N GLU A 26 -11.34 -12.12 1.17
CA GLU A 26 -11.13 -11.59 -0.17
C GLU A 26 -11.96 -10.32 -0.37
N SER A 27 -11.31 -9.16 -0.46
CA SER A 27 -12.01 -7.87 -0.47
C SER A 27 -11.50 -6.93 -1.57
N SER A 28 -12.42 -6.19 -2.20
CA SER A 28 -12.10 -5.20 -3.25
C SER A 28 -12.87 -3.89 -3.06
N MET A 29 -12.19 -2.74 -3.13
CA MET A 29 -12.80 -1.43 -2.89
C MET A 29 -12.23 -0.31 -3.76
N SER A 30 -13.07 0.60 -4.26
CA SER A 30 -12.66 1.71 -5.14
C SER A 30 -13.40 3.04 -4.89
N GLY A 31 -12.71 4.18 -5.07
CA GLY A 31 -13.23 5.57 -4.91
C GLY A 31 -12.37 6.53 -4.04
N ASN A 32 -12.94 7.32 -3.12
CA ASN A 32 -12.23 8.48 -2.54
C ASN A 32 -11.45 8.27 -1.23
N LYS A 33 -12.10 7.80 -0.14
CA LYS A 33 -11.48 7.67 1.21
C LYS A 33 -11.79 6.32 1.85
N TYR A 34 -10.79 5.45 2.08
CA TYR A 34 -11.07 4.09 2.58
C TYR A 34 -10.13 3.50 3.62
N THR A 35 -10.67 2.50 4.31
CA THR A 35 -9.92 1.56 5.14
C THR A 35 -10.35 0.13 4.81
N MET A 36 -9.40 -0.77 4.52
CA MET A 36 -9.68 -2.19 4.27
C MET A 36 -8.73 -3.10 5.04
N GLY A 37 -9.28 -4.17 5.60
CA GLY A 37 -8.53 -5.24 6.25
C GLY A 37 -8.85 -6.59 5.61
N GLY A 38 -7.85 -7.43 5.39
CA GLY A 38 -8.14 -8.79 4.92
C GLY A 38 -6.94 -9.69 4.60
N ASN A 39 -7.24 -10.95 4.26
CA ASN A 39 -6.21 -11.91 3.87
C ASN A 39 -5.70 -11.63 2.45
N LYS A 40 -6.61 -11.35 1.52
CA LYS A 40 -6.37 -10.92 0.14
C LYS A 40 -7.19 -9.65 -0.13
N SER A 41 -6.53 -8.54 -0.40
CA SER A 41 -7.21 -7.25 -0.50
C SER A 41 -6.69 -6.41 -1.66
N THR A 42 -7.61 -5.79 -2.39
CA THR A 42 -7.31 -4.86 -3.49
C THR A 42 -8.05 -3.54 -3.27
N MET A 43 -7.34 -2.41 -3.37
CA MET A 43 -7.94 -1.09 -3.16
C MET A 43 -7.40 -0.05 -4.13
N GLY A 44 -8.30 0.74 -4.69
CA GLY A 44 -7.97 1.91 -5.50
C GLY A 44 -8.60 3.18 -4.92
N GLY A 45 -7.82 4.23 -4.68
CA GLY A 45 -8.45 5.49 -4.28
C GLY A 45 -7.53 6.67 -4.00
N ASN A 46 -8.13 7.84 -3.75
CA ASN A 46 -7.39 9.06 -3.52
C ASN A 46 -6.65 9.07 -2.17
N LYS A 47 -7.32 8.69 -1.09
CA LYS A 47 -6.73 8.54 0.24
C LYS A 47 -7.13 7.21 0.85
N SER A 48 -6.18 6.30 1.06
CA SER A 48 -6.59 5.00 1.59
C SER A 48 -5.56 4.30 2.48
N THR A 49 -6.09 3.43 3.32
CA THR A 49 -5.32 2.61 4.27
C THR A 49 -5.71 1.15 4.09
N MET A 50 -4.72 0.27 3.91
CA MET A 50 -4.97 -1.18 3.81
C MET A 50 -4.06 -2.00 4.72
N GLY A 51 -4.65 -2.93 5.47
CA GLY A 51 -3.94 -3.96 6.21
C GLY A 51 -4.22 -5.35 5.65
N GLY A 52 -3.22 -6.22 5.51
CA GLY A 52 -3.50 -7.59 5.11
C GLY A 52 -2.31 -8.51 4.87
N ASN A 53 -2.60 -9.78 4.57
CA ASN A 53 -1.56 -10.78 4.36
C ASN A 53 -1.00 -10.72 2.92
N LYS A 54 -1.88 -10.54 1.93
CA LYS A 54 -1.58 -10.29 0.51
C LYS A 54 -2.40 -9.09 0.04
N SER A 55 -1.72 -7.98 -0.23
CA SER A 55 -2.40 -6.70 -0.40
C SER A 55 -1.85 -5.94 -1.60
N THR A 56 -2.76 -5.42 -2.44
CA THR A 56 -2.44 -4.58 -3.60
C THR A 56 -3.20 -3.27 -3.50
N MET A 57 -2.51 -2.15 -3.63
CA MET A 57 -3.15 -0.84 -3.57
C MET A 57 -2.62 0.14 -4.60
N SER A 58 -3.51 0.95 -5.16
CA SER A 58 -3.16 2.11 -5.98
C SER A 58 -3.83 3.37 -5.45
N GLY A 59 -3.09 4.49 -5.40
CA GLY A 59 -3.69 5.74 -4.92
C GLY A 59 -2.78 6.95 -4.78
N ASN A 60 -3.38 8.12 -4.61
CA ASN A 60 -2.63 9.37 -4.50
C ASN A 60 -1.91 9.51 -3.15
N GLU A 61 -2.61 9.27 -2.05
CA GLU A 61 -2.08 9.26 -0.68
C GLU A 61 -2.43 7.93 0.00
N SER A 62 -1.44 7.06 0.17
CA SER A 62 -1.71 5.66 0.51
C SER A 62 -0.84 5.13 1.64
N SER A 63 -1.42 4.34 2.55
CA SER A 63 -0.69 3.60 3.57
C SER A 63 -1.05 2.12 3.54
N MET A 64 -0.06 1.25 3.52
CA MET A 64 -0.27 -0.20 3.52
C MET A 64 0.67 -0.91 4.47
N SER A 65 0.12 -1.88 5.22
CA SER A 65 0.89 -2.75 6.10
C SER A 65 0.51 -4.21 5.87
N GLY A 66 1.49 -5.11 5.81
CA GLY A 66 1.17 -6.52 5.59
C GLY A 66 2.36 -7.44 5.37
N ASN A 67 2.07 -8.69 4.98
CA ASN A 67 3.12 -9.70 4.80
C ASN A 67 3.68 -9.68 3.37
N LYS A 68 2.80 -9.59 2.36
CA LYS A 68 3.12 -9.43 0.94
C LYS A 68 2.33 -8.23 0.38
N CYS A 69 3.04 -7.15 0.08
CA CYS A 69 2.43 -5.86 -0.22
C CYS A 69 2.94 -5.32 -1.56
N THR A 70 2.02 -4.82 -2.40
CA THR A 70 2.35 -4.09 -3.63
C THR A 70 1.58 -2.77 -3.65
N MET A 71 2.26 -1.66 -3.89
CA MET A 71 1.63 -0.33 -3.90
C MET A 71 2.17 0.59 -4.98
N GLY A 72 1.26 1.14 -5.79
CA GLY A 72 1.56 2.25 -6.70
C GLY A 72 0.90 3.54 -6.21
N GLY A 73 1.53 4.69 -6.44
CA GLY A 73 0.89 5.95 -6.04
C GLY A 73 1.71 7.20 -6.24
N ASN A 74 1.28 8.32 -5.66
CA ASN A 74 2.02 9.58 -5.71
C ASN A 74 2.79 9.87 -4.41
N LYS A 75 2.13 9.70 -3.27
CA LYS A 75 2.72 9.76 -1.94
C LYS A 75 2.28 8.54 -1.15
N SER A 76 3.20 7.67 -0.80
CA SER A 76 2.77 6.48 -0.09
C SER A 76 3.76 5.99 0.97
N THR A 77 3.25 5.23 1.92
CA THR A 77 4.02 4.55 2.96
C THR A 77 3.67 3.07 2.96
N MET A 78 4.68 2.20 2.92
CA MET A 78 4.47 0.75 2.99
C MET A 78 5.34 0.09 4.07
N GLY A 79 4.71 -0.76 4.89
CA GLY A 79 5.39 -1.69 5.78
C GLY A 79 5.10 -3.13 5.39
N GLY A 80 6.13 -3.99 5.35
CA GLY A 80 5.86 -5.42 5.22
C GLY A 80 7.07 -6.33 5.08
N ASN A 81 6.84 -7.63 5.15
CA ASN A 81 7.92 -8.62 5.03
C ASN A 81 8.45 -8.73 3.60
N LYS A 82 7.56 -8.73 2.61
CA LYS A 82 7.87 -8.68 1.17
C LYS A 82 7.08 -7.55 0.54
N SER A 83 7.78 -6.51 0.11
CA SER A 83 7.16 -5.23 -0.24
C SER A 83 7.68 -4.72 -1.58
N SER A 84 6.78 -4.24 -2.45
CA SER A 84 7.12 -3.61 -3.72
C SER A 84 6.35 -2.31 -3.92
N MET A 85 7.03 -1.24 -4.33
CA MET A 85 6.42 0.09 -4.42
C MET A 85 6.97 0.95 -5.55
N SER A 86 6.09 1.73 -6.20
CA SER A 86 6.46 2.56 -7.35
C SER A 86 5.78 3.95 -7.46
N GLY A 87 6.55 4.92 -8.01
CA GLY A 87 6.13 6.23 -8.59
C GLY A 87 6.91 7.51 -8.10
N ASN A 88 6.26 8.55 -7.57
CA ASN A 88 6.86 9.82 -7.12
C ASN A 88 7.53 9.89 -5.72
N LYS A 89 6.83 9.76 -4.58
CA LYS A 89 7.38 9.98 -3.22
C LYS A 89 7.03 8.87 -2.24
N TYR A 90 8.03 8.23 -1.62
CA TYR A 90 7.71 7.18 -0.64
C TYR A 90 8.70 6.94 0.49
N THR A 91 8.15 6.22 1.47
CA THR A 91 8.87 5.54 2.54
C THR A 91 8.46 4.07 2.57
N MET A 92 9.43 3.16 2.53
CA MET A 92 9.20 1.71 2.65
C MET A 92 10.03 1.10 3.78
N GLY A 93 9.37 0.36 4.67
CA GLY A 93 10.01 -0.48 5.69
C GLY A 93 9.75 -1.96 5.45
N GLY A 94 10.77 -2.82 5.59
CA GLY A 94 10.54 -4.25 5.46
C GLY A 94 11.74 -5.18 5.45
N ASN A 95 11.48 -6.48 5.43
CA ASN A 95 12.54 -7.49 5.40
C ASN A 95 13.15 -7.67 4.00
N LYS A 96 12.31 -7.75 2.97
CA LYS A 96 12.68 -7.85 1.55
C LYS A 96 11.86 -6.85 0.77
N SER A 97 12.52 -5.85 0.23
CA SER A 97 11.83 -4.66 -0.24
C SER A 97 12.39 -4.21 -1.59
N THR A 98 11.51 -3.83 -2.52
CA THR A 98 11.89 -3.29 -3.83
C THR A 98 11.15 -1.97 -4.07
N MET A 99 11.89 -0.95 -4.50
CA MET A 99 11.32 0.38 -4.60
C MET A 99 11.83 1.14 -5.84
N GLY A 100 10.92 1.75 -6.58
CA GLY A 100 11.23 2.59 -7.74
C GLY A 100 10.55 3.95 -7.67
N GLY A 101 11.30 5.05 -7.63
CA GLY A 101 10.66 6.36 -7.69
C GLY A 101 11.54 7.59 -7.51
N ASN A 102 10.95 8.77 -7.76
CA ASN A 102 11.68 10.04 -7.83
C ASN A 102 12.32 10.47 -6.50
N LYS A 103 11.62 10.29 -5.37
CA LYS A 103 12.11 10.59 -4.01
C LYS A 103 11.72 9.47 -3.06
N SER A 104 12.72 8.81 -2.50
CA SER A 104 12.51 7.48 -1.96
C SER A 104 13.34 7.29 -0.69
N SER A 105 12.73 6.73 0.37
CA SER A 105 13.41 6.36 1.61
C SER A 105 13.07 4.92 1.99
N MET A 106 14.08 4.14 2.35
CA MET A 106 13.92 2.71 2.53
C MET A 106 14.72 2.20 3.72
N SER A 107 14.10 1.38 4.57
CA SER A 107 14.78 0.74 5.70
C SER A 107 14.45 -0.76 5.79
N GLY A 108 15.45 -1.61 6.06
CA GLY A 108 15.19 -3.05 6.09
C GLY A 108 16.39 -4.00 6.05
N ASN A 109 16.11 -5.29 5.94
CA ASN A 109 17.18 -6.30 5.89
C ASN A 109 17.81 -6.46 4.49
N LYS A 110 16.99 -6.56 3.44
CA LYS A 110 17.43 -6.69 2.04
C LYS A 110 16.61 -5.79 1.13
N TYR A 111 17.27 -4.93 0.37
CA TYR A 111 16.56 -3.99 -0.49
C TYR A 111 17.25 -3.65 -1.81
N THR A 112 16.40 -3.37 -2.80
CA THR A 112 16.77 -2.86 -4.12
C THR A 112 16.00 -1.57 -4.38
N MET A 113 16.70 -0.53 -4.82
CA MET A 113 16.14 0.80 -4.98
C MET A 113 16.60 1.42 -6.29
N GLY A 114 15.65 2.01 -7.03
CA GLY A 114 15.91 2.79 -8.23
C GLY A 114 15.24 4.16 -8.17
N GLY A 115 15.90 5.18 -8.74
CA GLY A 115 15.36 6.52 -8.95
C GLY A 115 16.21 7.67 -8.41
N ASN A 116 15.74 8.90 -8.65
CA ASN A 116 16.59 10.09 -8.71
C ASN A 116 17.15 10.58 -7.36
N LYS A 117 16.41 10.40 -6.25
CA LYS A 117 16.85 10.83 -4.90
C LYS A 117 16.46 9.77 -3.87
N SER A 118 17.47 9.12 -3.29
CA SER A 118 17.27 7.93 -2.46
C SER A 118 18.04 7.98 -1.14
N THR A 119 17.41 7.51 -0.06
CA THR A 119 18.06 7.27 1.24
C THR A 119 17.79 5.83 1.67
N MET A 120 18.84 5.13 2.09
CA MET A 120 18.78 3.71 2.46
C MET A 120 19.37 3.46 3.85
N GLY A 121 18.72 2.60 4.64
CA GLY A 121 19.22 2.16 5.94
C GLY A 121 18.97 0.67 6.18
N GLY A 122 20.03 -0.13 6.27
CA GLY A 122 19.92 -1.54 6.63
C GLY A 122 21.04 -2.43 6.12
N ASN A 123 20.85 -3.75 6.29
CA ASN A 123 21.98 -4.69 6.32
C ASN A 123 22.53 -5.05 4.93
N LYS A 124 21.69 -5.06 3.88
CA LYS A 124 22.11 -5.39 2.51
C LYS A 124 21.35 -4.57 1.46
N SER A 125 22.07 -3.76 0.71
CA SER A 125 21.55 -2.77 -0.24
C SER A 125 22.04 -2.93 -1.67
N THR A 126 21.19 -2.65 -2.65
CA THR A 126 21.59 -2.45 -4.06
C THR A 126 20.88 -1.23 -4.64
N MET A 127 21.63 -0.35 -5.30
CA MET A 127 21.11 0.82 -6.00
C MET A 127 21.37 0.68 -7.50
N GLY A 128 20.38 1.05 -8.33
CA GLY A 128 20.48 1.06 -9.79
C GLY A 128 19.77 2.26 -10.40
#